data_AF-A0A8J3I1Z8-F1
#
_entry.id   AF-A0A8J3I1Z8-F1
#
_cell.length_a   1.000
_cell.length_b   1.000
_cell.length_c   1.000
_cell.angle_alpha   90.00
_cell.angle_beta   90.00
_cell.angle_gamma   90.00
#
_symmetry.space_group_name_H-M   'P 1'
#
loop_
_entity.id
_entity.type
_entity.pdbx_description
1 polymer ?
#
loop_
_entity_poly.entity_id
_entity_poly.type
_entity_poly.pdbx_seq_one_letter_code
_entity_poly.pdbx_strand_id
1 'polypeptide(L)'
;MGFESREKVAQSVGTSTRKISCRTRNTLLGQSMSPGALQALVQRCATHLIPVEERIKEALKAAEVLHQDETGCYVMGQCHWVHVSATARLTHYACHPKRGGEALDAIGILPTFQDISVRDGWKSYQRYDCAHALCNVHHLRELTFMAEQHHQM
;
A
#
# COMPACT_ATOMS: atom_id res chain seq x y z
N MET A 1 3.68 -9.10 -26.76
CA MET A 1 4.09 -7.72 -26.44
C MET A 1 3.36 -7.29 -25.18
N GLY A 2 4.07 -6.93 -24.11
CA GLY A 2 3.45 -6.44 -22.86
C GLY A 2 4.04 -6.94 -21.54
N PHE A 3 5.20 -7.62 -21.54
CA PHE A 3 5.84 -8.14 -20.32
C PHE A 3 6.76 -7.11 -19.62
N GLU A 4 6.97 -5.92 -20.20
CA GLU A 4 7.92 -4.90 -19.74
C GLU A 4 7.40 -3.94 -18.66
N SER A 5 6.12 -4.01 -18.27
CA SER A 5 5.53 -3.02 -17.34
C SER A 5 5.64 -3.38 -15.86
N ARG A 6 6.08 -4.60 -15.51
CA ARG A 6 6.13 -5.08 -14.11
C ARG A 6 7.48 -4.86 -13.40
N GLU A 7 8.48 -4.32 -14.08
CA GLU A 7 9.85 -4.23 -13.55
C GLU A 7 10.17 -2.92 -12.79
N LYS A 8 9.22 -1.98 -12.65
CA LYS A 8 9.51 -0.62 -12.14
C LYS A 8 8.91 -0.21 -10.79
N VAL A 9 8.30 -1.12 -10.01
CA VAL A 9 7.63 -0.75 -8.73
C VAL A 9 8.37 -1.23 -7.48
N ALA A 10 9.68 -1.45 -7.55
CA ALA A 10 10.51 -1.82 -6.39
C ALA A 10 11.44 -0.68 -5.89
N GLN A 11 11.22 0.57 -6.33
CA GLN A 11 12.10 1.68 -5.95
C GLN A 11 11.40 2.71 -5.06
N SER A 12 11.87 2.71 -3.81
CA SER A 12 11.84 3.81 -2.85
C SER A 12 10.51 4.14 -2.16
N VAL A 13 10.26 3.42 -1.06
CA VAL A 13 9.56 4.01 0.09
C VAL A 13 10.62 4.32 1.16
N GLY A 14 10.86 5.62 1.40
CA GLY A 14 11.15 6.14 2.73
C GLY A 14 12.51 5.89 3.39
N THR A 15 13.66 5.97 2.71
CA THR A 15 14.93 6.55 3.21
C THR A 15 16.03 6.45 2.15
N SER A 16 16.96 7.41 2.10
CA SER A 16 18.11 7.37 1.18
C SER A 16 18.93 6.10 1.41
N THR A 17 19.12 5.27 0.36
CA THR A 17 19.95 4.06 0.38
C THR A 17 21.38 4.30 0.91
N ARG A 18 21.90 5.53 0.78
CA ARG A 18 23.19 5.93 1.39
C ARG A 18 23.16 5.89 2.92
N LYS A 19 22.07 6.39 3.54
CA LYS A 19 21.94 6.47 5.00
C LYS A 19 21.72 5.09 5.64
N ILE A 20 21.03 4.18 4.94
CA ILE A 20 20.78 2.80 5.41
C ILE A 20 22.05 1.95 5.33
N SER A 21 22.88 2.12 4.28
CA SER A 21 24.09 1.30 4.10
C SER A 21 25.12 1.45 5.23
N CYS A 22 25.23 2.66 5.83
CA CYS A 22 26.33 2.94 6.74
C CYS A 22 26.03 2.69 8.22
N ARG A 23 24.76 2.73 8.68
CA ARG A 23 24.45 2.62 10.12
C ARG A 23 23.92 1.26 10.56
N THR A 24 22.85 0.75 9.96
CA THR A 24 22.09 -0.32 10.62
C THR A 24 22.80 -1.67 10.64
N ARG A 25 23.65 -1.96 9.64
CA ARG A 25 24.25 -3.28 9.47
C ARG A 25 25.73 -3.37 9.87
N ASN A 26 26.46 -2.25 9.87
CA ASN A 26 27.79 -2.19 10.46
C ASN A 26 27.71 -2.39 11.98
N THR A 27 26.66 -1.88 12.62
CA THR A 27 26.40 -2.04 14.05
C THR A 27 25.95 -3.46 14.43
N LEU A 28 25.32 -4.21 13.52
CA LEU A 28 24.76 -5.54 13.81
C LEU A 28 25.61 -6.72 13.29
N LEU A 29 26.29 -6.57 12.14
CA LEU A 29 27.00 -7.67 11.45
C LEU A 29 28.49 -7.38 11.20
N GLY A 30 29.00 -6.21 11.60
CA GLY A 30 30.43 -5.86 11.49
C GLY A 30 30.98 -5.79 10.05
N GLN A 31 30.10 -5.71 9.03
CA GLN A 31 30.51 -5.67 7.63
C GLN A 31 29.94 -4.47 6.87
N SER A 32 30.85 -3.69 6.26
CA SER A 32 30.50 -2.60 5.36
C SER A 32 29.95 -3.15 4.04
N MET A 33 28.73 -2.77 3.68
CA MET A 33 28.15 -3.08 2.36
C MET A 33 28.01 -1.81 1.54
N SER A 34 28.29 -1.89 0.24
CA SER A 34 28.01 -0.79 -0.67
C SER A 34 26.50 -0.58 -0.83
N PRO A 35 26.03 0.66 -1.12
CA PRO A 35 24.63 0.91 -1.43
C PRO A 35 24.09 0.03 -2.59
N GLY A 36 24.93 -0.26 -3.58
CA GLY A 36 24.57 -1.14 -4.70
C GLY A 36 24.36 -2.60 -4.27
N ALA A 37 25.20 -3.11 -3.38
CA ALA A 37 25.02 -4.44 -2.82
C ALA A 37 23.73 -4.54 -1.98
N LEU A 38 23.41 -3.50 -1.21
CA LEU A 38 22.16 -3.43 -0.44
C LEU A 38 20.94 -3.41 -1.37
N GLN A 39 20.97 -2.60 -2.43
CA GLN A 39 19.91 -2.56 -3.43
C GLN A 39 19.70 -3.91 -4.10
N ALA A 40 20.78 -4.59 -4.49
CA ALA A 40 20.72 -5.92 -5.09
C ALA A 40 20.12 -6.95 -4.13
N LEU A 41 20.45 -6.89 -2.83
CA LEU A 41 19.87 -7.77 -1.82
C LEU A 41 18.36 -7.51 -1.66
N VAL A 42 17.95 -6.25 -1.53
CA VAL A 42 16.53 -5.88 -1.44
C VAL A 42 15.76 -6.37 -2.67
N GLN A 43 16.32 -6.19 -3.87
CA GLN A 43 15.69 -6.65 -5.11
C GLN A 43 15.53 -8.17 -5.13
N ARG A 44 16.56 -8.93 -4.72
CA ARG A 44 16.48 -10.39 -4.63
C ARG A 44 15.42 -10.84 -3.63
N CYS A 45 15.40 -10.24 -2.44
CA CYS A 45 14.36 -10.51 -1.43
C CYS A 45 12.96 -10.21 -1.98
N ALA A 46 12.78 -9.08 -2.68
CA ALA A 46 11.51 -8.72 -3.30
C ALA A 46 11.06 -9.78 -4.31
N THR A 47 11.95 -10.27 -5.18
CA THR A 47 11.63 -11.37 -6.12
C THR A 47 11.17 -12.64 -5.40
N HIS A 48 11.80 -13.00 -4.29
CA HIS A 48 11.40 -14.17 -3.50
C HIS A 48 10.05 -13.99 -2.76
N LEU A 49 9.64 -12.74 -2.51
CA LEU A 49 8.37 -12.43 -1.85
C LEU A 49 7.18 -12.41 -2.80
N ILE A 50 7.38 -12.33 -4.12
CA ILE A 50 6.29 -12.36 -5.13
C ILE A 50 5.27 -13.49 -4.87
N PRO A 51 5.66 -14.78 -4.72
CA PRO A 51 4.69 -15.84 -4.46
C PRO A 51 3.98 -15.71 -3.10
N VAL A 52 4.62 -15.07 -2.12
CA VAL A 52 4.00 -14.81 -0.81
C VAL A 52 2.97 -13.69 -0.94
N GLU A 53 3.30 -12.62 -1.68
CA GLU A 53 2.38 -11.53 -1.97
C GLU A 53 1.14 -12.02 -2.69
N GLU A 54 1.27 -12.84 -3.73
CA GLU A 54 0.12 -13.41 -4.44
C GLU A 54 -0.74 -14.28 -3.52
N ARG A 55 -0.12 -15.08 -2.62
CA ARG A 55 -0.88 -15.85 -1.62
C ARG A 55 -1.64 -14.95 -0.63
N ILE A 56 -1.05 -13.81 -0.24
CA ILE A 56 -1.73 -12.82 0.61
C ILE A 56 -2.91 -12.22 -0.15
N LYS A 57 -2.73 -11.85 -1.41
CA LYS A 57 -3.81 -11.30 -2.25
C LYS A 57 -4.97 -12.28 -2.40
N GLU A 58 -4.68 -13.56 -2.67
CA GLU A 58 -5.72 -14.60 -2.74
C GLU A 58 -6.44 -14.78 -1.40
N ALA A 59 -5.71 -14.77 -0.27
CA ALA A 59 -6.32 -14.86 1.05
C ALA A 59 -7.17 -13.61 1.40
N LEU A 60 -6.78 -12.43 0.94
CA LEU A 60 -7.56 -11.20 1.10
C LEU A 60 -8.84 -11.22 0.25
N LYS A 61 -8.77 -11.76 -0.98
CA LYS A 61 -9.94 -11.92 -1.86
C LYS A 61 -11.00 -12.85 -1.26
N ALA A 62 -10.57 -13.84 -0.49
CA ALA A 62 -11.44 -14.82 0.16
C ALA A 62 -11.91 -14.41 1.57
N ALA A 63 -11.58 -13.20 2.03
CA ALA A 63 -11.98 -12.74 3.35
C ALA A 63 -13.42 -12.22 3.37
N GLU A 64 -14.16 -12.45 4.45
CA GLU A 64 -15.53 -11.91 4.60
C GLU A 64 -15.56 -10.38 4.76
N VAL A 65 -14.51 -9.81 5.35
CA VAL A 65 -14.39 -8.37 5.58
C VAL A 65 -13.01 -7.89 5.17
N LEU A 66 -12.98 -6.92 4.27
CA LEU A 66 -11.77 -6.30 3.74
C LEU A 66 -11.76 -4.81 4.08
N HIS A 67 -10.71 -4.34 4.73
CA HIS A 67 -10.48 -2.92 4.98
C HIS A 67 -9.62 -2.33 3.86
N GLN A 68 -10.03 -1.16 3.35
CA GLN A 68 -9.32 -0.41 2.32
C GLN A 68 -8.96 0.98 2.83
N ASP A 69 -7.75 1.43 2.52
CA ASP A 69 -7.29 2.79 2.77
C ASP A 69 -6.27 3.23 1.72
N GLU A 70 -6.13 4.54 1.51
CA GLU A 70 -5.20 5.13 0.55
C GLU A 70 -4.52 6.35 1.15
N THR A 71 -3.18 6.40 1.08
CA THR A 71 -2.41 7.56 1.55
C THR A 71 -1.41 8.04 0.51
N GLY A 72 -1.28 9.36 0.36
CA GLY A 72 -0.33 9.96 -0.56
C GLY A 72 1.11 9.80 -0.08
N CYS A 73 2.04 9.52 -1.00
CA CYS A 73 3.47 9.50 -0.74
C CYS A 73 4.24 10.15 -1.89
N TYR A 74 5.46 10.62 -1.64
CA TYR A 74 6.31 11.21 -2.68
C TYR A 74 7.44 10.26 -3.05
N VAL A 75 7.52 9.90 -4.33
CA VAL A 75 8.57 9.07 -4.91
C VAL A 75 9.31 9.91 -5.96
N MET A 76 10.59 10.18 -5.71
CA MET A 76 11.41 11.03 -6.60
C MET A 76 10.77 12.38 -6.96
N GLY A 77 10.06 13.00 -6.00
CA GLY A 77 9.38 14.29 -6.18
C GLY A 77 8.01 14.20 -6.87
N GLN A 78 7.55 13.01 -7.26
CA GLN A 78 6.24 12.79 -7.84
C GLN A 78 5.27 12.23 -6.81
N CYS A 79 4.01 12.68 -6.87
CA CYS A 79 2.95 12.18 -6.00
C CYS A 79 2.55 10.77 -6.45
N HIS A 80 2.65 9.82 -5.52
CA HIS A 80 2.21 8.45 -5.61
C HIS A 80 1.21 8.19 -4.47
N TRP A 81 0.55 7.04 -4.52
CA TRP A 81 -0.44 6.61 -3.54
C TRP A 81 -0.08 5.22 -3.07
N VAL A 82 -0.02 5.05 -1.74
CA VAL A 82 0.06 3.74 -1.10
C VAL A 82 -1.36 3.27 -0.80
N HIS A 83 -1.74 2.18 -1.43
CA HIS A 83 -3.00 1.48 -1.27
C HIS A 83 -2.83 0.38 -0.25
N VAL A 84 -3.78 0.26 0.68
CA VAL A 84 -3.78 -0.74 1.75
C VAL A 84 -5.01 -1.61 1.61
N SER A 85 -4.80 -2.93 1.62
CA SER A 85 -5.87 -3.92 1.72
C SER A 85 -5.60 -4.82 2.92
N ALA A 86 -6.49 -4.84 3.91
CA ALA A 86 -6.20 -5.50 5.18
C ALA A 86 -7.40 -6.23 5.79
N THR A 87 -7.09 -7.24 6.58
CA THR A 87 -7.98 -7.89 7.55
C THR A 87 -7.35 -7.78 8.94
N ALA A 88 -7.95 -8.39 9.96
CA ALA A 88 -7.36 -8.47 11.29
C ALA A 88 -5.97 -9.16 11.32
N ARG A 89 -5.63 -9.96 10.30
CA ARG A 89 -4.40 -10.79 10.29
C ARG A 89 -3.49 -10.58 9.08
N LEU A 90 -4.02 -10.03 7.99
CA LEU A 90 -3.30 -9.89 6.73
C LEU A 90 -3.31 -8.43 6.30
N THR A 91 -2.20 -7.97 5.75
CA THR A 91 -2.08 -6.62 5.19
C THR A 91 -1.28 -6.70 3.89
N HIS A 92 -1.80 -6.05 2.86
CA HIS A 92 -1.13 -5.83 1.58
C HIS A 92 -0.97 -4.33 1.35
N TYR A 93 0.22 -3.95 0.87
CA TYR A 93 0.58 -2.58 0.51
C TYR A 93 0.98 -2.54 -0.95
N ALA A 94 0.45 -1.57 -1.70
CA ALA A 94 0.87 -1.31 -3.08
C ALA A 94 1.09 0.19 -3.32
N CYS A 95 2.25 0.55 -3.87
CA CYS A 95 2.53 1.92 -4.29
C CYS A 95 2.17 2.08 -5.77
N HIS A 96 1.35 3.07 -6.10
CA HIS A 96 0.92 3.34 -7.47
C HIS A 96 0.93 4.84 -7.76
N PRO A 97 1.30 5.31 -8.98
CA PRO A 97 1.26 6.73 -9.32
C PRO A 97 -0.14 7.35 -9.30
N LYS A 98 -1.18 6.51 -9.35
CA LYS A 98 -2.59 6.92 -9.38
C LYS A 98 -3.30 6.52 -8.09
N ARG A 99 -4.29 7.34 -7.72
CA ARG A 99 -5.27 7.06 -6.68
C ARG A 99 -6.50 6.36 -7.27
N GLY A 100 -7.22 5.56 -6.48
CA GLY A 100 -8.51 5.01 -6.83
C GLY A 100 -8.48 3.94 -7.91
N GLY A 101 -9.51 3.92 -8.76
CA GLY A 101 -9.89 2.75 -9.56
C GLY A 101 -8.79 2.16 -10.45
N GLU A 102 -8.00 2.99 -11.13
CA GLU A 102 -6.92 2.49 -12.00
C GLU A 102 -5.87 1.68 -11.21
N ALA A 103 -5.53 2.16 -10.01
CA ALA A 103 -4.60 1.48 -9.12
C ALA A 103 -5.22 0.22 -8.51
N LEU A 104 -6.47 0.31 -8.04
CA LEU A 104 -7.21 -0.81 -7.47
C LEU A 104 -7.39 -1.95 -8.48
N ASP A 105 -7.64 -1.61 -9.75
CA ASP A 105 -7.71 -2.56 -10.87
C ASP A 105 -6.34 -3.22 -11.11
N ALA A 106 -5.25 -2.45 -11.11
CA ALA A 106 -3.90 -2.96 -11.29
C ALA A 106 -3.42 -3.85 -10.12
N ILE A 107 -3.83 -3.53 -8.89
CA ILE A 107 -3.54 -4.33 -7.68
C ILE A 107 -4.27 -5.67 -7.75
N GLY A 108 -5.51 -5.67 -8.25
CA GLY A 108 -6.23 -6.90 -8.60
C GLY A 108 -6.77 -7.69 -7.42
N ILE A 109 -7.01 -7.04 -6.26
CA ILE A 109 -7.72 -7.64 -5.12
C ILE A 109 -9.21 -7.33 -5.20
N LEU A 110 -9.53 -6.03 -5.15
CA LEU A 110 -10.90 -5.53 -5.12
C LEU A 110 -11.75 -5.87 -6.37
N PRO A 111 -11.20 -5.95 -7.61
CA PRO A 111 -11.98 -6.32 -8.79
C PRO A 111 -12.68 -7.69 -8.72
N THR A 112 -12.19 -8.61 -7.89
CA THR A 112 -12.73 -9.97 -7.74
C THR A 112 -13.34 -10.23 -6.36
N PHE A 113 -13.28 -9.24 -5.47
CA PHE A 113 -13.79 -9.34 -4.10
C PHE A 113 -15.30 -9.13 -4.08
N GLN A 114 -16.04 -9.96 -3.34
CA GLN A 114 -17.52 -9.98 -3.38
C GLN A 114 -18.18 -9.74 -2.00
N ASP A 115 -17.43 -9.87 -0.91
CA ASP A 115 -17.96 -9.73 0.45
C ASP A 115 -17.96 -8.26 0.93
N ILE A 116 -17.65 -7.97 2.19
CA ILE A 116 -17.81 -6.62 2.77
C ILE A 116 -16.51 -5.83 2.67
N SER A 117 -16.52 -4.75 1.88
CA SER A 117 -15.43 -3.79 1.77
C SER A 117 -15.69 -2.57 2.66
N VAL A 118 -14.92 -2.47 3.75
CA VAL A 118 -14.92 -1.35 4.70
C VAL A 118 -13.90 -0.31 4.25
N ARG A 119 -14.33 0.92 4.02
CA ARG A 119 -13.46 1.94 3.42
C ARG A 119 -13.88 3.36 3.78
N ASP A 120 -13.11 4.35 3.36
CA ASP A 120 -13.56 5.74 3.41
C ASP A 120 -14.73 6.01 2.42
N GLY A 121 -15.34 7.18 2.53
CA GLY A 121 -16.44 7.60 1.66
C GLY A 121 -16.03 7.88 0.21
N TRP A 122 -14.83 7.47 -0.23
CA TRP A 122 -14.30 7.81 -1.53
C TRP A 122 -15.06 7.10 -2.66
N LYS A 123 -15.40 7.88 -3.70
CA LYS A 123 -16.31 7.43 -4.78
C LYS A 123 -15.71 6.35 -5.66
N SER A 124 -14.37 6.26 -5.80
CA SER A 124 -13.76 5.30 -6.73
C SER A 124 -14.07 3.85 -6.40
N TYR A 125 -14.37 3.55 -5.14
CA TYR A 125 -14.71 2.21 -4.69
C TYR A 125 -16.15 1.79 -5.02
N GLN A 126 -17.04 2.74 -5.35
CA GLN A 126 -18.46 2.45 -5.63
C GLN A 126 -18.65 1.62 -6.90
N ARG A 127 -17.63 1.55 -7.77
CA ARG A 127 -17.68 0.79 -9.03
C ARG A 127 -17.50 -0.72 -8.86
N TYR A 128 -17.10 -1.20 -7.68
CA TYR A 128 -16.82 -2.61 -7.43
C TYR A 128 -18.06 -3.31 -6.88
N ASP A 129 -18.32 -4.50 -7.38
CA ASP A 129 -19.50 -5.30 -7.04
C ASP A 129 -19.25 -6.10 -5.76
N CYS A 130 -19.35 -5.41 -4.63
CA CYS A 130 -19.22 -5.97 -3.29
C CYS A 130 -20.11 -5.18 -2.31
N ALA A 131 -20.35 -5.73 -1.13
CA ALA A 131 -21.04 -4.99 -0.09
C ALA A 131 -20.14 -3.88 0.44
N HIS A 132 -20.67 -2.67 0.57
CA HIS A 132 -19.87 -1.50 0.95
C HIS A 132 -20.23 -1.04 2.36
N ALA A 133 -19.22 -0.94 3.22
CA ALA A 133 -19.33 -0.39 4.55
C ALA A 133 -18.41 0.84 4.70
N LEU A 134 -18.86 1.84 5.45
CA LEU A 134 -18.06 3.02 5.72
C LEU A 134 -17.22 2.83 6.98
N CYS A 135 -16.00 3.35 6.95
CA CYS A 135 -15.07 3.26 8.05
C CYS A 135 -15.40 4.30 9.13
N ASN A 136 -15.87 3.82 10.29
CA ASN A 136 -16.23 4.67 11.42
C ASN A 136 -15.08 5.56 11.91
N VAL A 137 -13.83 5.11 11.78
CA VAL A 137 -12.65 5.91 12.17
C VAL A 137 -12.48 7.13 11.26
N HIS A 138 -12.76 7.00 9.95
CA HIS A 138 -12.73 8.13 9.03
C HIS A 138 -13.84 9.12 9.35
N HIS A 139 -15.07 8.66 9.59
CA HIS A 139 -16.16 9.53 10.03
C HIS A 139 -15.88 10.21 11.36
N LEU A 140 -15.29 9.51 12.33
CA LEU A 140 -14.93 10.12 13.60
C LEU A 140 -13.92 11.25 13.41
N ARG A 141 -12.91 11.05 12.55
CA ARG A 141 -11.94 12.11 12.22
C ARG A 141 -12.60 13.30 11.53
N GLU A 142 -13.51 13.08 10.60
CA GLU A 142 -14.27 14.13 9.93
C GLU A 142 -15.14 14.91 10.92
N LEU A 143 -15.86 14.21 11.80
CA LEU A 143 -16.72 14.82 12.81
C LEU A 143 -15.91 15.60 13.85
N THR A 144 -14.77 15.06 14.30
CA THR A 144 -13.84 15.78 15.19
C THR A 144 -13.30 17.03 14.52
N PHE A 145 -12.88 16.93 13.25
CA PHE A 145 -12.42 18.10 12.49
C PHE A 145 -13.53 19.16 12.38
N MET A 146 -14.75 18.75 12.06
CA MET A 146 -15.89 19.68 12.02
C MET A 146 -16.12 20.32 13.39
N ALA A 147 -16.10 19.55 14.48
CA ALA A 147 -16.24 20.12 15.81
C ALA A 147 -15.12 21.15 16.09
N GLU A 148 -13.85 20.79 15.90
CA GLU A 148 -12.71 21.65 16.19
C GLU A 148 -12.68 22.93 15.33
N GLN A 149 -13.03 22.86 14.05
CA GLN A 149 -13.02 24.02 13.14
C GLN A 149 -14.31 24.86 13.22
N HIS A 150 -15.45 24.27 13.60
CA HIS A 150 -16.72 24.98 13.71
C HIS A 150 -17.03 25.48 15.15
N HIS A 151 -16.08 25.42 16.09
CA HIS A 151 -16.14 26.18 17.37
C HIS A 151 -15.93 27.71 17.18
N GLN A 152 -16.34 28.28 16.04
CA GLN A 152 -16.62 29.71 15.85
C GLN A 152 -18.13 29.92 15.74
N MET A 153 -18.90 29.45 16.74
CA MET A 153 -20.26 29.94 16.97
C MET A 153 -20.26 30.88 18.16
#